data_AF-A0A822H6B1-F1
#
_entry.id   AF-A0A822H6B1-F1
#
_cell.length_a   1.000
_cell.length_b   1.000
_cell.length_c   1.000
_cell.angle_alpha   90.00
_cell.angle_beta   90.00
_cell.angle_gamma   90.00
#
_symmetry.space_group_name_H-M   'P 1'
#
loop_
_entity.id
_entity.type
_entity.pdbx_description
1 polymer ?
#
loop_
_entity_poly.entity_id
_entity_poly.type
_entity_poly.pdbx_seq_one_letter_code
_entity_poly.pdbx_strand_id
1 'polypeptide(L)'
;AYLKLVRIYTKPKGQLPDYSAPVVLTQGRSSVEDFCNKIHRAILQDFKYALVWGASVKHLPQKVGKEHVLIDEDVVQIVKKAG
;
A
#
# COMPACT_ATOMS: atom_id res chain seq x y z
N ALA A 1 17.28 18.94 -7.13
CA ALA A 1 17.05 17.78 -6.25
C ALA A 1 15.79 17.08 -6.72
N TYR A 2 15.89 15.84 -7.20
CA TYR A 2 14.73 15.07 -7.66
C TYR A 2 13.97 14.57 -6.44
N LEU A 3 12.74 15.04 -6.23
CA LEU A 3 11.88 14.55 -5.14
C LEU A 3 11.45 13.12 -5.52
N LYS A 4 12.15 12.17 -4.94
CA LYS A 4 11.94 10.74 -5.09
C LYS A 4 10.67 10.31 -4.34
N LEU A 5 9.50 10.61 -4.91
CA LEU A 5 8.19 10.32 -4.33
C LEU A 5 7.59 9.05 -4.92
N VAL A 6 6.82 8.34 -4.11
CA VAL A 6 6.13 7.09 -4.45
C VAL A 6 4.64 7.28 -4.15
N ARG A 7 3.80 7.28 -5.18
CA ARG A 7 2.34 7.44 -5.08
C ARG A 7 1.70 6.07 -5.00
N ILE A 8 1.00 5.80 -3.91
CA ILE A 8 0.29 4.54 -3.69
C ILE A 8 -1.21 4.81 -3.68
N TYR A 9 -1.95 4.08 -4.51
CA TYR A 9 -3.40 4.21 -4.61
C TYR A 9 -4.10 3.23 -3.68
N THR A 10 -5.06 3.73 -2.90
CA THR A 10 -5.82 2.88 -1.99
C THR A 10 -6.96 2.19 -2.73
N LYS A 11 -7.20 0.92 -2.42
CA LYS A 11 -8.35 0.17 -2.92
C LYS A 11 -9.10 -0.47 -1.76
N PRO A 12 -10.21 0.12 -1.28
CA PRO A 12 -11.04 -0.51 -0.27
C PRO A 12 -11.70 -1.80 -0.79
N LYS A 13 -11.98 -2.74 0.12
CA LYS A 13 -12.69 -3.98 -0.24
C LYS A 13 -14.08 -3.65 -0.78
N GLY A 14 -14.41 -4.18 -1.96
CA GLY A 14 -15.69 -3.92 -2.64
C GLY A 14 -15.78 -2.58 -3.37
N GLN A 15 -14.72 -1.77 -3.35
CA GLN A 15 -14.66 -0.51 -4.09
C GLN A 15 -13.57 -0.55 -5.16
N LEU A 16 -13.69 0.36 -6.13
CA LEU A 16 -12.65 0.63 -7.12
C LEU A 16 -11.47 1.37 -6.47
N PRO A 17 -10.26 1.30 -7.04
CA PRO A 17 -9.14 2.09 -6.56
C PRO A 17 -9.44 3.59 -6.69
N ASP A 18 -9.05 4.37 -5.68
CA ASP A 18 -9.10 5.84 -5.74
C ASP A 18 -7.79 6.36 -6.33
N TYR A 19 -7.86 6.84 -7.58
CA TYR A 19 -6.73 7.44 -8.29
C TYR A 19 -6.61 8.96 -8.09
N SER A 20 -7.59 9.59 -7.43
CA SER A 20 -7.61 11.05 -7.22
C SER A 20 -6.80 11.48 -5.98
N ALA A 21 -6.70 10.61 -4.98
CA ALA A 21 -6.03 10.89 -3.71
C ALA A 21 -4.97 9.82 -3.37
N PRO A 22 -3.79 9.83 -4.03
CA PRO A 22 -2.71 8.91 -3.69
C PRO A 22 -2.12 9.21 -2.32
N VAL A 23 -1.73 8.15 -1.61
CA VAL A 23 -0.85 8.27 -0.45
C VAL A 23 0.58 8.41 -0.95
N VAL A 24 1.18 9.57 -0.69
CA VAL A 24 2.54 9.87 -1.12
C VAL A 24 3.55 9.47 -0.03
N LEU A 25 4.46 8.56 -0.40
CA LEU A 25 5.58 8.08 0.39
C LEU A 25 6.91 8.62 -0.17
N THR A 26 7.96 8.58 0.64
CA THR A 26 9.31 8.95 0.23
C THR A 26 10.07 7.69 -0.19
N GLN A 27 10.82 7.74 -1.30
CA GLN A 27 11.64 6.61 -1.75
C GLN A 27 12.63 6.20 -0.65
N GLY A 28 12.66 4.90 -0.33
CA GLY A 28 13.42 4.34 0.79
C GLY A 28 12.60 4.16 2.08
N ARG A 29 11.40 4.75 2.16
CA ARG A 29 10.38 4.51 3.20
C ARG A 29 9.02 4.29 2.53
N SER A 30 8.94 3.24 1.73
CA SER A 30 7.78 2.88 0.92
C SER A 30 7.31 1.45 1.17
N SER A 31 7.55 0.90 2.36
CA SER A 31 7.00 -0.41 2.71
C SER A 31 5.47 -0.36 2.90
N VAL A 32 4.82 -1.52 2.88
CA VAL A 32 3.40 -1.64 3.25
C VAL A 32 3.15 -1.15 4.69
N GLU A 33 4.12 -1.33 5.59
CA GLU A 33 4.09 -0.77 6.94
C GLU A 33 4.10 0.76 6.92
N ASP A 34 5.01 1.38 6.16
CA ASP A 34 5.09 2.84 6.00
C ASP A 34 3.78 3.39 5.43
N PHE A 35 3.22 2.71 4.43
CA PHE A 35 1.92 3.04 3.85
C PHE A 35 0.79 3.00 4.89
N CYS A 36 0.69 1.93 5.69
CA CYS A 36 -0.31 1.84 6.75
C CYS A 36 -0.15 2.96 7.78
N ASN A 37 1.08 3.24 8.21
CA ASN A 37 1.39 4.30 9.17
C ASN A 37 1.11 5.70 8.63
N LYS A 38 1.22 5.91 7.32
CA LYS A 38 0.89 7.17 6.65
C LYS A 38 -0.62 7.43 6.61
N ILE A 39 -1.43 6.39 6.48
CA ILE A 39 -2.89 6.49 6.55
C ILE A 39 -3.33 6.68 8.00
N HIS A 40 -3.02 5.73 8.87
CA HIS A 40 -3.31 5.80 10.31
C HIS A 40 -2.59 4.68 11.08
N ARG A 41 -1.87 5.00 12.16
CA ARG A 41 -1.05 4.03 12.93
C ARG A 41 -1.83 2.80 13.44
N ALA A 42 -3.11 2.96 13.77
CA ALA A 42 -3.94 1.85 14.24
C ALA A 42 -4.20 0.76 13.17
N ILE A 43 -4.05 1.07 11.88
CA ILE A 43 -4.28 0.10 10.80
C ILE A 43 -3.32 -1.08 10.90
N LEU A 44 -2.08 -0.84 11.35
CA LEU A 44 -1.07 -1.88 11.47
C LEU A 44 -1.39 -2.90 12.56
N GLN A 45 -2.12 -2.50 13.61
CA GLN A 45 -2.53 -3.40 14.70
C GLN A 45 -3.45 -4.52 14.18
N ASP A 46 -4.39 -4.12 13.33
CA ASP A 46 -5.36 -5.02 12.69
C ASP A 46 -4.85 -5.62 11.37
N PHE A 47 -3.63 -5.30 10.93
CA PHE A 47 -3.13 -5.74 9.63
C PHE A 47 -2.97 -7.26 9.57
N LYS A 48 -3.57 -7.90 8.56
CA LYS A 48 -3.39 -9.33 8.27
C LYS A 48 -2.46 -9.54 7.07
N TYR A 49 -2.72 -8.85 5.97
CA TYR A 49 -1.91 -8.81 4.74
C TYR A 49 -2.37 -7.67 3.85
N ALA A 50 -1.59 -7.36 2.80
CA ALA A 50 -2.03 -6.49 1.71
C ALA A 50 -2.16 -7.29 0.42
N LEU A 51 -3.10 -6.87 -0.44
CA LEU A 51 -3.12 -7.26 -1.85
C LEU A 51 -2.57 -6.09 -2.66
N VAL A 52 -1.61 -6.38 -3.52
CA VAL A 52 -0.96 -5.37 -4.35
C VAL A 52 -1.21 -5.66 -5.82
N TRP A 53 -1.52 -4.61 -6.56
CA TRP A 53 -1.50 -4.59 -8.02
C TRP A 53 -0.49 -3.54 -8.47
N GLY A 54 0.52 -3.93 -9.23
CA GLY A 54 1.50 -3.01 -9.78
C GLY A 54 2.85 -3.67 -10.00
N ALA A 55 3.86 -2.86 -10.28
CA ALA A 55 5.18 -3.30 -10.71
C ALA A 55 6.00 -3.94 -9.57
N SER A 56 5.62 -3.72 -8.30
CA SER A 56 6.36 -4.32 -7.16
C SER A 56 6.11 -5.81 -6.98
N VAL A 57 5.15 -6.40 -7.70
CA VAL A 57 4.77 -7.81 -7.58
C VAL A 57 4.80 -8.52 -8.94
N LYS A 58 4.97 -9.84 -8.93
CA LYS A 58 5.07 -10.63 -10.18
C LYS A 58 3.70 -11.12 -10.67
N HIS A 59 2.73 -11.23 -9.77
CA HIS A 59 1.39 -11.70 -10.07
C HIS A 59 0.35 -10.69 -9.56
N LEU A 60 -0.78 -10.56 -10.25
CA LEU A 60 -1.79 -9.55 -9.96
C LEU A 60 -3.15 -10.20 -9.63
N PRO A 61 -3.74 -9.96 -8.45
CA PRO A 61 -3.09 -9.44 -7.24
C PRO A 61 -2.12 -10.44 -6.60
N GLN A 62 -1.10 -9.93 -5.92
CA GLN A 62 -0.26 -10.74 -5.04
C GLN A 62 -0.48 -10.35 -3.58
N LYS A 63 -0.58 -11.38 -2.73
CA LYS A 63 -0.62 -11.22 -1.27
C LYS A 63 0.78 -10.95 -0.74
N VAL A 64 0.92 -9.88 0.02
CA VAL A 64 2.20 -9.45 0.60
C VAL A 64 2.10 -9.13 2.10
N GLY A 65 3.25 -9.18 2.77
CA GLY A 65 3.39 -8.78 4.18
C GLY A 65 3.73 -7.30 4.35
N LYS A 66 3.89 -6.88 5.61
CA LYS A 66 4.17 -5.47 5.97
C LYS A 66 5.55 -4.96 5.49
N GLU A 67 6.51 -5.87 5.36
CA GLU A 67 7.89 -5.59 4.91
C GLU A 67 8.01 -5.42 3.39
N HIS A 68 6.94 -5.68 2.63
CA HIS A 68 6.96 -5.57 1.18
C HIS A 68 7.18 -4.11 0.75
N VAL A 69 8.14 -3.89 -0.15
CA VAL A 69 8.48 -2.56 -0.68
C VAL A 69 7.55 -2.24 -1.84
N LEU A 70 6.78 -1.16 -1.69
CA LEU A 70 5.91 -0.64 -2.73
C LEU A 70 6.69 0.27 -3.68
N ILE A 71 6.23 0.30 -4.93
CA ILE A 71 6.76 1.12 -6.02
C ILE A 71 5.70 2.15 -6.42
N ASP A 72 6.14 3.23 -7.09
CA ASP A 72 5.25 4.27 -7.60
C ASP A 72 4.13 3.66 -8.46
N GLU A 73 2.92 4.17 -8.26
CA GLU A 73 1.67 3.76 -8.92
C GLU A 73 1.12 2.38 -8.52
N ASP A 74 1.70 1.71 -7.53
CA ASP A 74 1.08 0.51 -6.95
C ASP A 74 -0.31 0.82 -6.36
N VAL A 75 -1.23 -0.11 -6.56
CA VAL A 75 -2.55 -0.12 -5.92
C VAL A 75 -2.52 -1.11 -4.76
N VAL A 76 -2.98 -0.68 -3.58
CA VAL A 76 -2.93 -1.47 -2.36
C VAL A 76 -4.31 -1.60 -1.72
N GLN A 77 -4.71 -2.84 -1.44
CA GLN A 77 -5.86 -3.15 -0.60
C GLN A 77 -5.36 -3.78 0.72
N ILE A 78 -5.62 -3.09 1.83
CA ILE A 78 -5.29 -3.58 3.17
C ILE A 78 -6.39 -4.54 3.62
N VAL A 79 -5.99 -5.74 4.05
CA VAL A 79 -6.89 -6.72 4.64
C VAL A 79 -6.63 -6.82 6.14
N LYS A 80 -7.68 -6.59 6.93
CA LYS A 80 -7.64 -6.66 8.38
C LYS A 80 -7.83 -8.09 8.90
N LYS A 81 -7.35 -8.38 10.10
CA LYS A 81 -7.67 -9.60 10.84
C LYS A 81 -9.18 -9.62 11.08
N ALA A 82 -9.82 -10.76 10.83
CA ALA A 82 -11.18 -10.96 11.32
C ALA A 82 -11.05 -11.15 12.83
N GLY A 83 -11.75 -10.31 13.60
CA GLY A 83 -12.00 -10.56 15.01
C GLY A 83 -12.92 -11.76 15.19
#